data_AF-A0A7X5BFH1-F1
#
_entry.id   AF-A0A7X5BFH1-F1
#
_cell.length_a   1.000
_cell.length_b   1.000
_cell.length_c   1.000
_cell.angle_alpha   90.00
_cell.angle_beta   90.00
_cell.angle_gamma   90.00
#
_symmetry.space_group_name_H-M   'P 1'
#
loop_
_entity.id
_entity.type
_entity.pdbx_description
1 polymer ?
#
loop_
_entity_poly.entity_id
_entity_poly.type
_entity_poly.pdbx_seq_one_letter_code
_entity_poly.pdbx_strand_id
1 'polypeptide(L)'
;MKRTFILVLDSFGIGAAPDAEKFGDVGADTLGHIAEQCQQGKADNADRQGPLCLPNLSKLGLAMAHKEATGQFAPGLDQRADIIGAYGHAAELSSGKDTPSGHWEIAGVPVLFEWGYFSDKENSFPTELIDRILKRAGLAGFLGNCHASGTQVLDDLGEEHMATGKPIFYTSADSVFQIACHEETFGLDRLLELCQIAREELADYNIGRVIARPFVGAGKGQFERTGNRRDLSVEPPSATVLQKLVEEKQGQVVSIGKIADIYANCGITKKVKATGIPALFDATVEQIQQAGDNTIVFTNFVDFDSAYGHRRDVAGYAAALEYFDRRLPEILAQMQADDLLILTADHGCDPTWMGTDHTREHIPVLVFGQKVAPGTLGLRETFADIGQSIAHYFGLSAMDYGKNFL
;
A
#
# COMPACT_ATOMS: atom_id res chain seq x y z
N MET A 1 28.69 3.13 -5.61
CA MET A 1 27.87 2.38 -4.64
C MET A 1 26.45 2.44 -5.15
N LYS A 2 25.77 1.32 -5.39
CA LYS A 2 24.42 1.30 -5.92
C LYS A 2 23.40 1.18 -4.80
N ARG A 3 22.51 2.16 -4.69
CA ARG A 3 21.41 2.19 -3.73
C ARG A 3 20.15 2.64 -4.42
N THR A 4 19.05 1.99 -4.10
CA THR A 4 17.72 2.39 -4.59
C THR A 4 16.83 2.70 -3.40
N PHE A 5 16.15 3.84 -3.45
CA PHE A 5 15.18 4.27 -2.47
C PHE A 5 13.81 4.27 -3.13
N ILE A 6 12.90 3.43 -2.64
CA ILE A 6 11.55 3.30 -3.19
C ILE A 6 10.58 3.85 -2.15
N LEU A 7 9.88 4.92 -2.50
CA LEU A 7 8.88 5.56 -1.66
C LEU A 7 7.52 5.37 -2.31
N VAL A 8 6.71 4.45 -1.76
CA VAL A 8 5.32 4.27 -2.18
C VAL A 8 4.45 5.17 -1.33
N LEU A 9 3.82 6.17 -1.96
CA LEU A 9 2.74 6.96 -1.39
C LEU A 9 1.45 6.16 -1.64
N ASP A 10 1.16 5.24 -0.71
CA ASP A 10 0.07 4.26 -0.79
C ASP A 10 -1.24 4.92 -1.26
N SER A 11 -1.91 4.36 -2.27
CA SER A 11 -3.13 4.90 -2.89
C SER A 11 -3.06 6.24 -3.64
N PHE A 12 -1.88 6.83 -3.85
CA PHE A 12 -1.76 8.15 -4.50
C PHE A 12 -1.84 8.08 -6.04
N GLY A 13 -3.02 7.73 -6.55
CA GLY A 13 -3.34 7.68 -7.98
C GLY A 13 -3.32 9.06 -8.66
N ILE A 14 -3.15 9.05 -9.98
CA ILE A 14 -3.11 10.26 -10.83
C ILE A 14 -4.08 10.18 -12.01
N GLY A 15 -5.25 9.57 -11.81
CA GLY A 15 -6.33 9.50 -12.80
C GLY A 15 -6.62 8.09 -13.30
N ALA A 16 -7.88 7.83 -13.62
CA ALA A 16 -8.43 6.54 -14.00
C ALA A 16 -7.58 5.80 -15.04
N ALA A 17 -7.33 4.51 -14.80
CA ALA A 17 -6.60 3.66 -15.72
C ALA A 17 -7.48 3.28 -16.94
N PRO A 18 -6.89 2.79 -18.05
CA PRO A 18 -7.65 2.43 -19.26
C PRO A 18 -8.74 1.37 -19.02
N ASP A 19 -8.60 0.54 -17.99
CA ASP A 19 -9.53 -0.53 -17.64
C ASP A 19 -10.42 -0.21 -16.42
N ALA A 20 -10.45 1.04 -15.97
CA ALA A 20 -11.21 1.48 -14.79
C ALA A 20 -12.72 1.14 -14.87
N GLU A 21 -13.29 1.01 -16.07
CA GLU A 21 -14.69 0.59 -16.27
C GLU A 21 -14.98 -0.79 -15.65
N LYS A 22 -14.02 -1.72 -15.69
CA LYS A 22 -14.19 -3.06 -15.09
C LYS A 22 -14.36 -3.01 -13.57
N PHE A 23 -13.88 -1.94 -12.94
CA PHE A 23 -13.90 -1.73 -11.50
C PHE A 23 -14.97 -0.71 -11.07
N GLY A 24 -15.69 -0.10 -12.02
CA GLY A 24 -16.65 0.97 -11.75
C GLY A 24 -15.99 2.32 -11.40
N ASP A 25 -14.73 2.51 -11.78
CA ASP A 25 -13.89 3.64 -11.36
C ASP A 25 -13.66 4.68 -12.48
N VAL A 26 -14.53 4.70 -13.49
CA VAL A 26 -14.43 5.65 -14.62
C VAL A 26 -14.56 7.07 -14.12
N GLY A 27 -13.47 7.84 -14.21
CA GLY A 27 -13.40 9.23 -13.78
C GLY A 27 -12.79 9.44 -12.40
N ALA A 28 -12.34 8.38 -11.72
CA ALA A 28 -11.53 8.53 -10.50
C ALA A 28 -10.25 9.30 -10.82
N ASP A 29 -9.89 10.27 -9.97
CA ASP A 29 -8.64 11.03 -10.09
C ASP A 29 -8.23 11.53 -8.71
N THR A 30 -7.47 10.69 -7.98
CA THR A 30 -7.06 10.97 -6.60
C THR A 30 -6.35 12.32 -6.50
N LEU A 31 -5.28 12.53 -7.27
CA LEU A 31 -4.56 13.81 -7.27
C LEU A 31 -5.43 14.98 -7.75
N GLY A 32 -6.12 14.83 -8.89
CA GLY A 32 -6.91 15.89 -9.50
C GLY A 32 -8.04 16.37 -8.58
N HIS A 33 -8.83 15.45 -8.02
CA HIS A 33 -9.95 15.80 -7.16
C HIS A 33 -9.51 16.36 -5.80
N ILE A 34 -8.40 15.87 -5.22
CA ILE A 34 -7.80 16.51 -4.04
C ILE A 34 -7.44 17.96 -4.37
N ALA A 35 -6.72 18.18 -5.47
CA ALA A 35 -6.29 19.50 -5.91
C ALA A 35 -7.48 20.45 -6.17
N GLU A 36 -8.55 19.97 -6.80
CA GLU A 36 -9.77 20.74 -7.05
C GLU A 36 -10.47 21.16 -5.76
N GLN A 37 -10.64 20.26 -4.79
CA GLN A 37 -11.27 20.56 -3.51
C GLN A 37 -10.44 21.58 -2.71
N CYS A 38 -9.10 21.48 -2.78
CA CYS A 38 -8.18 22.48 -2.21
C CYS A 38 -8.36 23.85 -2.87
N GLN A 39 -8.37 23.90 -4.21
CA GLN A 39 -8.55 25.14 -4.97
C GLN A 39 -9.89 25.83 -4.67
N GLN A 40 -10.93 25.05 -4.33
CA GLN A 40 -12.26 25.53 -3.97
C GLN A 40 -12.38 25.90 -2.47
N GLY A 41 -11.34 25.73 -1.67
CA GLY A 41 -11.35 25.97 -0.21
C GLY A 41 -12.17 24.95 0.59
N LYS A 42 -12.58 23.84 -0.03
CA LYS A 42 -13.38 22.78 0.61
C LYS A 42 -12.53 21.83 1.44
N ALA A 43 -11.23 21.80 1.18
CA ALA A 43 -10.24 21.02 1.92
C ALA A 43 -9.44 21.90 2.92
N ASP A 44 -9.92 23.08 3.27
CA ASP A 44 -9.30 23.94 4.28
C ASP A 44 -9.63 23.43 5.69
N ASN A 45 -8.62 23.33 6.55
CA ASN A 45 -8.79 22.93 7.96
C ASN A 45 -7.73 23.62 8.84
N ALA A 46 -7.50 23.07 10.05
CA ALA A 46 -6.48 23.60 10.97
C ALA A 46 -5.04 23.38 10.48
N ASP A 47 -4.80 22.38 9.63
CA ASP A 47 -3.47 21.93 9.20
C ASP A 47 -3.08 22.45 7.81
N ARG A 48 -4.06 22.80 6.95
CA ARG A 48 -3.85 23.30 5.59
C ARG A 48 -4.89 24.32 5.15
N GLN A 49 -4.51 25.22 4.24
CA GLN A 49 -5.42 26.19 3.60
C GLN A 49 -4.97 26.54 2.17
N GLY A 50 -5.94 26.84 1.30
CA GLY A 50 -5.69 27.33 -0.06
C GLY A 50 -5.47 26.23 -1.10
N PRO A 51 -4.86 26.54 -2.26
CA PRO A 51 -4.55 25.53 -3.28
C PRO A 51 -3.55 24.47 -2.78
N LEU A 52 -3.60 23.26 -3.37
CA LEU A 52 -2.63 22.19 -3.08
C LEU A 52 -1.22 22.62 -3.48
N CYS A 53 -0.25 22.52 -2.57
CA CYS A 53 1.12 23.00 -2.78
C CYS A 53 2.16 21.88 -2.72
N LEU A 54 2.59 21.36 -3.88
CA LEU A 54 3.60 20.29 -3.99
C LEU A 54 4.79 20.71 -4.88
N PRO A 55 5.57 21.73 -4.49
CA PRO A 55 6.64 22.27 -5.34
C PRO A 55 7.78 21.29 -5.60
N ASN A 56 8.11 20.39 -4.67
CA ASN A 56 9.23 19.47 -4.85
C ASN A 56 8.83 18.31 -5.76
N LEU A 57 7.65 17.72 -5.57
CA LEU A 57 7.08 16.72 -6.47
C LEU A 57 6.80 17.30 -7.87
N SER A 58 6.41 18.57 -7.97
CA SER A 58 6.27 19.26 -9.27
C SER A 58 7.61 19.32 -10.02
N LYS A 59 8.72 19.65 -9.34
CA LYS A 59 10.08 19.60 -9.94
C LYS A 59 10.50 18.19 -10.34
N LEU A 60 10.02 17.16 -9.64
CA LEU A 60 10.24 15.77 -10.04
C LEU A 60 9.35 15.33 -11.21
N GLY A 61 8.39 16.16 -11.62
CA GLY A 61 7.54 15.95 -12.80
C GLY A 61 6.13 15.45 -12.51
N LEU A 62 5.66 15.47 -11.25
CA LEU A 62 4.31 15.03 -10.89
C LEU A 62 3.20 15.73 -11.70
N ALA A 63 3.29 17.06 -11.83
CA ALA A 63 2.31 17.84 -12.60
C ALA A 63 2.26 17.42 -14.08
N MET A 64 3.43 17.08 -14.64
CA MET A 64 3.53 16.64 -16.03
C MET A 64 3.01 15.22 -16.21
N ALA A 65 3.33 14.31 -15.28
CA ALA A 65 2.80 12.95 -15.27
C ALA A 65 1.27 12.91 -15.18
N HIS A 66 0.68 13.71 -14.28
CA HIS A 66 -0.78 13.84 -14.16
C HIS A 66 -1.42 14.36 -15.46
N LYS A 67 -0.80 15.36 -16.10
CA LYS A 67 -1.26 15.85 -17.40
C LYS A 67 -1.16 14.81 -18.50
N GLU A 68 -0.10 14.02 -18.54
CA GLU A 68 0.03 12.93 -19.51
C GLU A 68 -1.04 11.85 -19.28
N ALA A 69 -1.35 11.52 -18.03
CA ALA A 69 -2.36 10.53 -17.65
C ALA A 69 -3.80 10.98 -17.93
N THR A 70 -4.16 12.23 -17.61
CA THR A 70 -5.55 12.72 -17.61
C THR A 70 -5.88 13.69 -18.75
N GLY A 71 -4.86 14.23 -19.42
CA GLY A 71 -4.99 15.33 -20.37
C GLY A 71 -5.13 16.71 -19.73
N GLN A 72 -5.15 16.82 -18.39
CA GLN A 72 -5.34 18.08 -17.66
C GLN A 72 -4.30 18.24 -16.56
N PHE A 73 -4.00 19.49 -16.17
CA PHE A 73 -3.17 19.74 -15.00
C PHE A 73 -4.03 19.82 -13.74
N ALA A 74 -3.67 19.05 -12.70
CA ALA A 74 -4.23 19.23 -11.37
C ALA A 74 -4.05 20.69 -10.88
N PRO A 75 -5.10 21.36 -10.39
CA PRO A 75 -5.01 22.73 -9.88
C PRO A 75 -3.95 22.91 -8.78
N GLY A 76 -3.33 24.08 -8.71
CA GLY A 76 -2.32 24.39 -7.67
C GLY A 76 -0.91 23.84 -7.94
N LEU A 77 -0.75 22.83 -8.79
CA LEU A 77 0.59 22.33 -9.16
C LEU A 77 1.33 23.26 -10.13
N ASP A 78 2.66 23.30 -10.01
CA ASP A 78 3.50 24.17 -10.85
C ASP A 78 3.74 23.56 -12.24
N GLN A 79 3.00 24.08 -13.22
CA GLN A 79 3.10 23.67 -14.63
C GLN A 79 4.39 24.12 -15.33
N ARG A 80 5.17 24.99 -14.68
CA ARG A 80 6.41 25.57 -15.23
C ARG A 80 7.62 25.23 -14.36
N ALA A 81 7.49 24.21 -13.50
CA ALA A 81 8.59 23.76 -12.67
C ALA A 81 9.80 23.35 -13.54
N ASP A 82 11.00 23.75 -13.12
CA ASP A 82 12.23 23.25 -13.72
C ASP A 82 12.36 21.76 -13.39
N ILE A 83 12.12 20.91 -14.38
CA ILE A 83 12.09 19.46 -14.20
C ILE A 83 13.50 18.93 -13.94
N ILE A 84 13.67 18.27 -12.79
CA ILE A 84 14.94 17.68 -12.35
C ILE A 84 14.92 16.14 -12.32
N GLY A 85 13.74 15.53 -12.50
CA GLY A 85 13.56 14.07 -12.49
C GLY A 85 13.03 13.55 -13.83
N ALA A 86 13.12 12.24 -14.02
CA ALA A 86 12.35 11.56 -15.05
C ALA A 86 10.95 11.25 -14.50
N TYR A 87 9.91 11.43 -15.31
CA TYR A 87 8.52 11.29 -14.85
C TYR A 87 7.67 10.54 -15.87
N GLY A 88 6.73 9.73 -15.41
CA GLY A 88 5.72 9.10 -16.25
C GLY A 88 4.52 8.68 -15.42
N HIS A 89 3.63 7.91 -16.04
CA HIS A 89 2.46 7.33 -15.39
C HIS A 89 2.36 5.87 -15.79
N ALA A 90 2.06 4.98 -14.85
CA ALA A 90 1.97 3.56 -15.13
C ALA A 90 0.53 3.06 -14.98
N ALA A 91 0.10 2.18 -15.88
CA ALA A 91 -1.14 1.44 -15.75
C ALA A 91 -0.84 0.07 -15.13
N GLU A 92 -1.73 -0.42 -14.27
CA GLU A 92 -1.59 -1.71 -13.62
C GLU A 92 -1.95 -2.83 -14.60
N LEU A 93 -1.09 -3.85 -14.72
CA LEU A 93 -1.35 -5.04 -15.51
C LEU A 93 -2.13 -6.10 -14.71
N SER A 94 -1.94 -6.10 -13.39
CA SER A 94 -2.57 -7.04 -12.46
C SER A 94 -4.10 -6.95 -12.51
N SER A 95 -4.76 -8.08 -12.29
CA SER A 95 -6.23 -8.21 -12.35
C SER A 95 -6.97 -7.51 -11.20
N GLY A 96 -6.32 -7.35 -10.04
CA GLY A 96 -6.85 -6.64 -8.87
C GLY A 96 -6.36 -5.20 -8.77
N LYS A 97 -6.95 -4.43 -7.85
CA LYS A 97 -6.55 -3.07 -7.46
C LYS A 97 -6.17 -2.97 -5.98
N ASP A 98 -5.80 -4.10 -5.39
CA ASP A 98 -5.41 -4.23 -3.98
C ASP A 98 -3.90 -4.02 -3.78
N THR A 99 -3.51 -3.60 -2.58
CA THR A 99 -2.11 -3.30 -2.22
C THR A 99 -1.10 -4.39 -2.62
N PRO A 100 -1.31 -5.70 -2.35
CA PRO A 100 -0.41 -6.75 -2.85
C PRO A 100 -0.22 -6.75 -4.36
N SER A 101 -1.30 -6.67 -5.14
CA SER A 101 -1.22 -6.67 -6.61
C SER A 101 -0.31 -5.55 -7.12
N GLY A 102 -0.56 -4.32 -6.68
CA GLY A 102 0.23 -3.16 -7.09
C GLY A 102 1.69 -3.25 -6.64
N HIS A 103 1.94 -3.60 -5.37
CA HIS A 103 3.29 -3.74 -4.85
C HIS A 103 4.08 -4.87 -5.52
N TRP A 104 3.49 -6.03 -5.73
CA TRP A 104 4.17 -7.15 -6.38
C TRP A 104 4.49 -6.83 -7.82
N GLU A 105 3.58 -6.14 -8.52
CA GLU A 105 3.83 -5.65 -9.86
C GLU A 105 4.96 -4.63 -9.89
N ILE A 106 5.01 -3.64 -8.99
CA ILE A 106 6.15 -2.71 -8.84
C ILE A 106 7.47 -3.48 -8.69
N ALA A 107 7.46 -4.62 -8.00
CA ALA A 107 8.62 -5.47 -7.80
C ALA A 107 8.89 -6.46 -8.95
N GLY A 108 8.19 -6.30 -10.09
CA GLY A 108 8.35 -7.06 -11.33
C GLY A 108 7.51 -8.32 -11.46
N VAL A 109 6.50 -8.49 -10.59
CA VAL A 109 5.69 -9.72 -10.49
C VAL A 109 4.19 -9.38 -10.51
N PRO A 110 3.60 -9.11 -11.69
CA PRO A 110 2.16 -8.84 -11.80
C PRO A 110 1.31 -10.04 -11.36
N VAL A 111 0.16 -9.75 -10.76
CA VAL A 111 -0.86 -10.73 -10.38
C VAL A 111 -1.83 -10.92 -11.54
N LEU A 112 -1.63 -12.01 -12.31
CA LEU A 112 -2.44 -12.32 -13.49
C LEU A 112 -3.58 -13.31 -13.22
N PHE A 113 -3.90 -13.53 -11.95
CA PHE A 113 -4.95 -14.45 -11.50
C PHE A 113 -5.98 -13.71 -10.66
N GLU A 114 -7.20 -14.22 -10.59
CA GLU A 114 -8.25 -13.61 -9.77
C GLU A 114 -8.09 -14.01 -8.30
N TRP A 115 -8.13 -13.03 -7.41
CA TRP A 115 -8.25 -13.28 -5.98
C TRP A 115 -9.60 -13.91 -5.64
N GLY A 116 -9.63 -14.71 -4.58
CA GLY A 116 -10.90 -15.10 -3.97
C GLY A 116 -11.48 -13.95 -3.16
N TYR A 117 -12.80 -13.80 -3.21
CA TYR A 117 -13.53 -12.84 -2.38
C TYR A 117 -14.72 -13.54 -1.72
N PHE A 118 -14.99 -13.16 -0.47
CA PHE A 118 -16.23 -13.54 0.19
C PHE A 118 -17.28 -12.50 -0.15
N SER A 119 -18.09 -12.70 -1.20
CA SER A 119 -19.01 -11.67 -1.72
C SER A 119 -20.27 -11.47 -0.87
N ASP A 120 -20.72 -12.52 -0.17
CA ASP A 120 -21.95 -12.47 0.63
C ASP A 120 -21.73 -11.64 1.89
N LYS A 121 -22.56 -10.61 2.10
CA LYS A 121 -22.44 -9.70 3.26
C LYS A 121 -22.82 -10.33 4.58
N GLU A 122 -23.70 -11.33 4.53
CA GLU A 122 -24.12 -12.16 5.65
C GLU A 122 -23.82 -13.62 5.28
N ASN A 123 -23.36 -14.41 6.24
CA ASN A 123 -22.87 -15.77 5.98
C ASN A 123 -21.74 -15.83 4.95
N SER A 124 -20.82 -14.87 5.05
CA SER A 124 -19.73 -14.62 4.10
C SER A 124 -18.81 -15.82 3.82
N PHE A 125 -18.63 -16.70 4.81
CA PHE A 125 -17.69 -17.81 4.76
C PHE A 125 -18.41 -19.14 4.48
N PRO A 126 -17.91 -19.96 3.54
CA PRO A 126 -18.42 -21.29 3.31
C PRO A 126 -18.37 -22.16 4.57
N THR A 127 -19.44 -22.90 4.85
CA THR A 127 -19.55 -23.76 6.04
C THR A 127 -18.39 -24.76 6.13
N GLU A 128 -18.00 -25.36 5.01
CA GLU A 128 -16.91 -26.33 4.96
C GLU A 128 -15.57 -25.73 5.43
N LEU A 129 -15.25 -24.50 5.01
CA LEU A 129 -14.04 -23.79 5.44
C LEU A 129 -14.05 -23.57 6.95
N ILE A 130 -15.17 -23.06 7.46
CA ILE A 130 -15.33 -22.78 8.89
C ILE A 130 -15.21 -24.06 9.71
N ASP A 131 -15.86 -25.16 9.30
CA ASP A 131 -15.80 -26.44 9.99
C ASP A 131 -14.36 -26.97 10.08
N ARG A 132 -13.57 -26.84 9.01
CA ARG A 132 -12.15 -27.22 9.03
C ARG A 132 -11.34 -26.37 10.00
N ILE A 133 -11.51 -25.04 9.99
CA ILE A 133 -10.83 -24.12 10.91
C ILE A 133 -11.19 -24.47 12.36
N LEU A 134 -12.47 -24.61 12.69
CA LEU A 134 -12.93 -24.90 14.05
C LEU A 134 -12.39 -26.24 14.56
N LYS A 135 -12.46 -27.28 13.73
CA LYS A 135 -11.96 -28.61 14.06
C LYS A 135 -10.46 -28.59 14.34
N ARG A 136 -9.68 -27.90 13.50
CA ARG A 136 -8.22 -27.88 13.59
C ARG A 136 -7.71 -26.98 14.71
N ALA A 137 -8.41 -25.88 14.99
CA ALA A 137 -8.11 -24.98 16.09
C ALA A 137 -8.73 -25.38 17.45
N GLY A 138 -9.50 -26.49 17.50
CA GLY A 138 -10.15 -26.96 18.72
C GLY A 138 -11.19 -25.99 19.29
N LEU A 139 -11.91 -25.26 18.42
CA LEU A 139 -12.88 -24.23 18.82
C LEU A 139 -14.30 -24.80 18.86
N ALA A 140 -15.05 -24.46 19.91
CA ALA A 140 -16.45 -24.85 20.07
C ALA A 140 -17.43 -24.00 19.21
N GLY A 141 -16.95 -22.93 18.59
CA GLY A 141 -17.74 -22.05 17.74
C GLY A 141 -17.02 -20.73 17.46
N PHE A 142 -17.69 -19.83 16.77
CA PHE A 142 -17.23 -18.49 16.39
C PHE A 142 -18.41 -17.50 16.44
N LEU A 143 -18.11 -16.21 16.29
CA LEU A 143 -19.07 -15.12 16.13
C LEU A 143 -18.81 -14.40 14.78
N GLY A 144 -19.80 -13.64 14.28
CA GLY A 144 -19.67 -12.85 13.05
C GLY A 144 -20.13 -13.61 11.81
N ASN A 145 -19.21 -13.93 10.91
CA ASN A 145 -19.47 -14.44 9.56
C ASN A 145 -20.22 -13.42 8.66
N CYS A 146 -19.63 -12.23 8.59
CA CYS A 146 -20.19 -11.09 7.87
C CYS A 146 -19.11 -10.17 7.32
N HIS A 147 -19.55 -9.26 6.45
CA HIS A 147 -18.82 -8.02 6.14
C HIS A 147 -19.01 -7.03 7.27
N ALA A 148 -17.91 -6.49 7.81
CA ALA A 148 -17.99 -5.47 8.85
C ALA A 148 -16.76 -4.57 8.89
N SER A 149 -16.94 -3.34 9.37
CA SER A 149 -15.81 -2.51 9.78
C SER A 149 -15.24 -3.04 11.09
N GLY A 150 -13.93 -2.89 11.28
CA GLY A 150 -13.25 -3.36 12.49
C GLY A 150 -13.74 -2.68 13.78
N THR A 151 -14.31 -1.48 13.71
CA THR A 151 -14.90 -0.81 14.89
C THR A 151 -16.30 -1.36 15.16
N GLN A 152 -17.14 -1.45 14.13
CA GLN A 152 -18.52 -1.94 14.25
C GLN A 152 -18.55 -3.37 14.79
N VAL A 153 -17.71 -4.26 14.26
CA VAL A 153 -17.71 -5.68 14.65
C VAL A 153 -17.32 -5.88 16.12
N LEU A 154 -16.45 -5.02 16.66
CA LEU A 154 -16.06 -5.06 18.07
C LEU A 154 -17.17 -4.53 18.97
N ASP A 155 -17.81 -3.43 18.59
CA ASP A 155 -18.95 -2.89 19.34
C ASP A 155 -20.17 -3.81 19.33
N ASP A 156 -20.34 -4.61 18.29
CA ASP A 156 -21.46 -5.56 18.18
C ASP A 156 -21.19 -6.89 18.88
N LEU A 157 -19.96 -7.42 18.80
CA LEU A 157 -19.66 -8.81 19.19
C LEU A 157 -18.58 -8.94 20.27
N GLY A 158 -17.91 -7.85 20.67
CA GLY A 158 -16.79 -7.88 21.60
C GLY A 158 -17.15 -8.39 23.01
N GLU A 159 -18.29 -7.97 23.55
CA GLU A 159 -18.74 -8.43 24.88
C GLU A 159 -19.12 -9.92 24.87
N GLU A 160 -19.81 -10.39 23.82
CA GLU A 160 -20.14 -11.81 23.67
C GLU A 160 -18.86 -12.66 23.47
N HIS A 161 -17.90 -12.15 22.69
CA HIS A 161 -16.59 -12.77 22.54
C HIS A 161 -15.90 -12.94 23.90
N MET A 162 -15.86 -11.89 24.72
CA MET A 162 -15.24 -11.94 26.05
C MET A 162 -15.96 -12.92 26.99
N ALA A 163 -17.29 -13.00 26.90
CA ALA A 163 -18.08 -13.91 27.75
C ALA A 163 -17.98 -15.38 27.33
N THR A 164 -17.86 -15.67 26.04
CA THR A 164 -17.92 -17.03 25.49
C THR A 164 -16.56 -17.62 25.09
N GLY A 165 -15.56 -16.78 24.87
CA GLY A 165 -14.26 -17.16 24.32
C GLY A 165 -14.29 -17.56 22.84
N LYS A 166 -15.39 -17.33 22.13
CA LYS A 166 -15.53 -17.63 20.69
C LYS A 166 -14.88 -16.51 19.85
N PRO A 167 -13.92 -16.78 18.96
CA PRO A 167 -13.31 -15.74 18.13
C PRO A 167 -14.33 -15.11 17.17
N ILE A 168 -14.08 -13.85 16.79
CA ILE A 168 -14.92 -13.11 15.84
C ILE A 168 -14.30 -13.24 14.45
N PHE A 169 -15.01 -13.85 13.50
CA PHE A 169 -14.61 -13.95 12.11
C PHE A 169 -15.39 -12.94 11.26
N TYR A 170 -14.69 -12.15 10.44
CA TYR A 170 -15.32 -11.18 9.55
C TYR A 170 -14.43 -10.87 8.34
N THR A 171 -15.01 -10.28 7.30
CA THR A 171 -14.32 -9.88 6.06
C THR A 171 -14.62 -8.41 5.71
N SER A 172 -13.95 -7.90 4.67
CA SER A 172 -14.26 -6.62 4.02
C SER A 172 -14.51 -6.85 2.53
N ALA A 173 -14.55 -5.76 1.76
CA ALA A 173 -14.57 -5.80 0.30
C ALA A 173 -13.27 -6.40 -0.29
N ASP A 174 -12.17 -6.38 0.46
CA ASP A 174 -10.89 -6.95 0.04
C ASP A 174 -10.86 -8.48 0.15
N SER A 175 -9.87 -9.08 -0.50
CA SER A 175 -9.54 -10.51 -0.36
C SER A 175 -8.89 -10.81 1.00
N VAL A 176 -9.67 -10.76 2.07
CA VAL A 176 -9.18 -10.93 3.45
C VAL A 176 -10.07 -11.82 4.31
N PHE A 177 -9.46 -12.49 5.29
CA PHE A 177 -10.17 -13.15 6.40
C PHE A 177 -9.64 -12.59 7.72
N GLN A 178 -10.49 -11.94 8.51
CA GLN A 178 -10.08 -11.22 9.71
C GLN A 178 -10.58 -11.93 10.96
N ILE A 179 -9.70 -12.01 11.97
CA ILE A 179 -9.98 -12.68 13.24
C ILE A 179 -9.77 -11.69 14.38
N ALA A 180 -10.85 -11.29 15.05
CA ALA A 180 -10.80 -10.40 16.21
C ALA A 180 -10.91 -11.19 17.51
N CYS A 181 -10.01 -10.93 18.45
CA CYS A 181 -9.99 -11.53 19.78
C CYS A 181 -9.47 -10.54 20.83
N HIS A 182 -10.06 -10.55 22.01
CA HIS A 182 -9.63 -9.71 23.14
C HIS A 182 -8.38 -10.31 23.77
N GLU A 183 -7.33 -9.50 23.94
CA GLU A 183 -6.01 -10.00 24.34
C GLU A 183 -6.01 -10.69 25.72
N GLU A 184 -6.78 -10.18 26.68
CA GLU A 184 -6.79 -10.72 28.05
C GLU A 184 -7.63 -12.00 28.19
N THR A 185 -8.72 -12.15 27.43
CA THR A 185 -9.65 -13.29 27.60
C THR A 185 -9.36 -14.43 26.64
N PHE A 186 -8.84 -14.14 25.43
CA PHE A 186 -8.51 -15.15 24.43
C PHE A 186 -7.01 -15.46 24.36
N GLY A 187 -6.16 -14.44 24.57
CA GLY A 187 -4.70 -14.54 24.48
C GLY A 187 -4.17 -14.26 23.08
N LEU A 188 -3.11 -13.44 22.99
CA LEU A 188 -2.48 -13.06 21.72
C LEU A 188 -1.85 -14.26 20.99
N ASP A 189 -1.10 -15.11 21.69
CA ASP A 189 -0.43 -16.27 21.06
C ASP A 189 -1.45 -17.23 20.43
N ARG A 190 -2.57 -17.46 21.12
CA ARG A 190 -3.67 -18.30 20.62
C ARG A 190 -4.35 -17.68 19.40
N LEU A 191 -4.52 -16.36 19.37
CA LEU A 191 -5.02 -15.65 18.18
C LEU A 191 -4.07 -15.84 16.99
N LEU A 192 -2.76 -15.72 17.21
CA LEU A 192 -1.76 -15.87 16.14
C LEU A 192 -1.72 -17.31 15.60
N GLU A 193 -1.80 -18.32 16.48
CA GLU A 193 -1.93 -19.72 16.08
C GLU A 193 -3.20 -19.97 15.26
N LEU A 194 -4.35 -19.42 15.70
CA LEU A 194 -5.61 -19.51 14.96
C LEU A 194 -5.52 -18.85 13.58
N CYS A 195 -4.87 -17.69 13.47
CA CYS A 195 -4.64 -17.04 12.19
C CYS A 195 -3.77 -17.89 11.25
N GLN A 196 -2.74 -18.56 11.78
CA GLN A 196 -1.91 -19.48 10.99
C GLN A 196 -2.73 -20.67 10.47
N ILE A 197 -3.56 -21.28 11.32
CA ILE A 197 -4.49 -22.35 10.91
C ILE A 197 -5.43 -21.86 9.81
N ALA A 198 -6.07 -20.71 10.01
CA ALA A 198 -6.96 -20.14 9.01
C ALA A 198 -6.25 -19.87 7.68
N ARG A 199 -4.99 -19.41 7.72
CA ARG A 199 -4.20 -19.15 6.51
C ARG A 199 -3.98 -20.42 5.70
N GLU A 200 -3.68 -21.53 6.36
CA GLU A 200 -3.47 -22.82 5.72
C GLU A 200 -4.78 -23.40 5.15
N GLU A 201 -5.89 -23.29 5.88
CA GLU A 201 -7.21 -23.77 5.42
C GLU A 201 -7.80 -22.96 4.25
N LEU A 202 -7.31 -21.73 4.07
CA LEU A 202 -7.68 -20.81 3.00
C LEU A 202 -6.84 -20.96 1.73
N ALA A 203 -5.88 -21.90 1.68
CA ALA A 203 -4.98 -22.08 0.53
C ALA A 203 -5.74 -22.24 -0.79
N ASP A 204 -6.82 -23.03 -0.81
CA ASP A 204 -7.62 -23.30 -2.02
C ASP A 204 -8.60 -22.19 -2.39
N TYR A 205 -8.81 -21.21 -1.52
CA TYR A 205 -9.73 -20.09 -1.76
C TYR A 205 -9.06 -18.89 -2.42
N ASN A 206 -7.73 -18.91 -2.55
CA ASN A 206 -6.95 -17.79 -3.05
C ASN A 206 -7.27 -16.46 -2.32
N ILE A 207 -7.48 -16.52 -1.00
CA ILE A 207 -7.67 -15.33 -0.17
C ILE A 207 -6.32 -14.68 0.10
N GLY A 208 -6.15 -13.40 -0.24
CA GLY A 208 -4.89 -12.67 -0.19
C GLY A 208 -4.26 -12.63 1.21
N ARG A 209 -5.04 -12.33 2.26
CA ARG A 209 -4.49 -12.21 3.63
C ARG A 209 -5.40 -12.74 4.73
N VAL A 210 -4.80 -13.31 5.78
CA VAL A 210 -5.45 -13.48 7.09
C VAL A 210 -4.95 -12.39 8.02
N ILE A 211 -5.84 -11.69 8.72
CA ILE A 211 -5.46 -10.56 9.58
C ILE A 211 -5.86 -10.83 11.03
N ALA A 212 -4.86 -10.89 11.91
CA ALA A 212 -5.05 -10.89 13.35
C ALA A 212 -5.44 -9.48 13.82
N ARG A 213 -6.58 -9.38 14.51
CA ARG A 213 -7.16 -8.13 15.00
C ARG A 213 -7.31 -8.18 16.53
N PRO A 214 -6.20 -8.18 17.27
CA PRO A 214 -6.26 -8.12 18.72
C PRO A 214 -6.87 -6.79 19.18
N PHE A 215 -7.64 -6.85 20.26
CA PHE A 215 -8.23 -5.67 20.87
C PHE A 215 -8.21 -5.75 22.41
N VAL A 216 -8.37 -4.60 23.05
CA VAL A 216 -8.51 -4.43 24.51
C VAL A 216 -9.73 -3.57 24.79
N GLY A 217 -10.15 -3.48 26.05
CA GLY A 217 -11.23 -2.60 26.50
C GLY A 217 -12.26 -3.33 27.34
N ALA A 218 -12.95 -2.58 28.21
CA ALA A 218 -13.83 -3.18 29.21
C ALA A 218 -15.22 -3.57 28.66
N GLY A 219 -15.63 -3.02 27.52
CA GLY A 219 -16.97 -3.24 26.96
C GLY A 219 -17.28 -2.34 25.77
N LYS A 220 -18.52 -2.41 25.31
CA LYS A 220 -19.00 -1.68 24.12
C LYS A 220 -18.70 -0.18 24.21
N GLY A 221 -18.21 0.40 23.10
CA GLY A 221 -17.78 1.79 23.03
C GLY A 221 -16.44 2.10 23.69
N GLN A 222 -15.78 1.10 24.30
CA GLN A 222 -14.45 1.22 24.92
C GLN A 222 -13.44 0.23 24.32
N PHE A 223 -13.81 -0.48 23.25
CA PHE A 223 -12.92 -1.41 22.59
C PHE A 223 -11.92 -0.68 21.68
N GLU A 224 -10.65 -1.02 21.83
CA GLU A 224 -9.56 -0.45 21.06
C GLU A 224 -8.72 -1.58 20.45
N ARG A 225 -8.51 -1.52 19.12
CA ARG A 225 -7.58 -2.44 18.44
C ARG A 225 -6.15 -2.09 18.84
N THR A 226 -5.34 -3.10 19.09
CA THR A 226 -3.95 -2.89 19.54
C THR A 226 -2.96 -2.85 18.37
N GLY A 227 -1.74 -2.41 18.66
CA GLY A 227 -0.60 -2.47 17.73
C GLY A 227 -0.07 -3.90 17.48
N ASN A 228 -0.64 -4.93 18.12
CA ASN A 228 -0.25 -6.32 17.95
C ASN A 228 -0.86 -6.99 16.71
N ARG A 229 -1.53 -6.20 15.84
CA ARG A 229 -1.98 -6.63 14.51
C ARG A 229 -0.87 -7.38 13.77
N ARG A 230 -1.24 -8.51 13.15
CA ARG A 230 -0.39 -9.27 12.23
C ARG A 230 -1.15 -9.63 10.99
N ASP A 231 -0.51 -9.48 9.84
CA ASP A 231 -1.06 -9.83 8.53
C ASP A 231 -0.28 -11.05 8.02
N LEU A 232 -0.98 -12.14 7.75
CA LEU A 232 -0.44 -13.36 7.14
C LEU A 232 -0.84 -13.34 5.66
N SER A 233 0.06 -12.79 4.84
CA SER A 233 -0.10 -12.66 3.40
C SER A 233 0.37 -13.90 2.67
N VAL A 234 -0.24 -14.16 1.50
CA VAL A 234 0.35 -15.09 0.52
C VAL A 234 1.69 -14.55 0.00
N GLU A 235 2.56 -15.46 -0.44
CA GLU A 235 3.85 -15.08 -1.04
C GLU A 235 3.65 -14.62 -2.49
N PRO A 236 4.52 -13.71 -3.01
CA PRO A 236 4.53 -13.38 -4.42
C PRO A 236 4.71 -14.64 -5.28
N PRO A 237 4.03 -14.76 -6.45
CA PRO A 237 4.01 -16.00 -7.24
C PRO A 237 5.34 -16.33 -7.94
N SER A 238 6.32 -15.41 -7.91
CA SER A 238 7.67 -15.61 -8.43
C SER A 238 8.68 -14.71 -7.71
N ALA A 239 9.97 -14.91 -7.98
CA ALA A 239 11.04 -14.14 -7.36
C ALA A 239 10.96 -12.66 -7.76
N THR A 240 10.70 -11.80 -6.78
CA THR A 240 10.66 -10.34 -6.95
C THR A 240 12.06 -9.76 -7.15
N VAL A 241 12.16 -8.52 -7.66
CA VAL A 241 13.46 -7.82 -7.74
C VAL A 241 14.16 -7.69 -6.38
N LEU A 242 13.38 -7.66 -5.28
CA LEU A 242 13.89 -7.66 -3.91
C LEU A 242 14.64 -8.97 -3.61
N GLN A 243 14.02 -10.12 -3.91
CA GLN A 243 14.64 -11.44 -3.74
C GLN A 243 15.90 -11.56 -4.59
N LYS A 244 15.83 -11.17 -5.87
CA LYS A 244 16.99 -11.22 -6.77
C LYS A 244 18.17 -10.39 -6.29
N LEU A 245 17.94 -9.21 -5.72
CA LEU A 245 19.03 -8.40 -5.15
C LEU A 245 19.77 -9.16 -4.04
N VAL A 246 19.02 -9.79 -3.14
CA VAL A 246 19.59 -10.58 -2.04
C VAL A 246 20.34 -11.78 -2.58
N GLU A 247 19.75 -12.54 -3.49
CA GLU A 247 20.29 -13.81 -3.97
C GLU A 247 21.49 -13.63 -4.92
N GLU A 248 21.40 -12.68 -5.86
CA GLU A 248 22.41 -12.53 -6.92
C GLU A 248 23.55 -11.58 -6.53
N LYS A 249 23.33 -10.65 -5.59
CA LYS A 249 24.33 -9.66 -5.18
C LYS A 249 24.69 -9.71 -3.70
N GLN A 250 24.08 -10.61 -2.92
CA GLN A 250 24.19 -10.59 -1.45
C GLN A 250 23.80 -9.21 -0.90
N GLY A 251 22.84 -8.56 -1.58
CA GLY A 251 22.41 -7.21 -1.28
C GLY A 251 21.50 -7.16 -0.05
N GLN A 252 21.12 -5.95 0.32
CA GLN A 252 20.24 -5.70 1.45
C GLN A 252 18.93 -5.07 0.99
N VAL A 253 17.82 -5.54 1.56
CA VAL A 253 16.50 -4.96 1.37
C VAL A 253 15.96 -4.56 2.74
N VAL A 254 15.93 -3.26 2.97
CA VAL A 254 15.42 -2.64 4.20
C VAL A 254 13.96 -2.26 3.98
N SER A 255 13.05 -3.03 4.57
CA SER A 255 11.62 -2.73 4.55
C SER A 255 11.27 -1.77 5.70
N ILE A 256 10.54 -0.69 5.40
CA ILE A 256 10.03 0.27 6.38
C ILE A 256 8.50 0.28 6.32
N GLY A 257 7.85 0.18 7.48
CA GLY A 257 6.39 0.12 7.57
C GLY A 257 5.85 -1.25 7.13
N LYS A 258 4.84 -1.26 6.25
CA LYS A 258 4.12 -2.49 5.86
C LYS A 258 4.80 -3.36 4.80
N ILE A 259 5.92 -2.91 4.22
CA ILE A 259 6.59 -3.61 3.11
C ILE A 259 6.87 -5.09 3.43
N ALA A 260 7.37 -5.40 4.63
CA ALA A 260 7.66 -6.79 4.99
C ALA A 260 6.41 -7.69 4.97
N ASP A 261 5.27 -7.18 5.44
CA ASP A 261 4.02 -7.93 5.49
C ASP A 261 3.39 -8.06 4.10
N ILE A 262 3.54 -7.06 3.23
CA ILE A 262 3.04 -7.06 1.84
C ILE A 262 3.75 -8.12 0.99
N TYR A 263 5.07 -8.27 1.16
CA TYR A 263 5.84 -9.29 0.42
C TYR A 263 6.00 -10.60 1.18
N ALA A 264 5.21 -10.86 2.24
CA ALA A 264 5.32 -12.05 3.09
C ALA A 264 6.77 -12.34 3.57
N ASN A 265 7.58 -11.28 3.72
CA ASN A 265 9.02 -11.30 4.04
C ASN A 265 9.95 -11.83 2.93
N CYS A 266 9.44 -12.17 1.76
CA CYS A 266 10.22 -12.62 0.63
C CYS A 266 11.18 -11.53 0.17
N GLY A 267 12.49 -11.84 0.22
CA GLY A 267 13.55 -10.91 -0.18
C GLY A 267 13.83 -9.79 0.82
N ILE A 268 13.29 -9.84 2.04
CA ILE A 268 13.51 -8.81 3.06
C ILE A 268 14.65 -9.20 4.00
N THR A 269 15.69 -8.37 4.08
CA THR A 269 16.86 -8.63 4.95
C THR A 269 16.82 -7.87 6.27
N LYS A 270 16.14 -6.71 6.31
CA LYS A 270 15.97 -5.90 7.53
C LYS A 270 14.57 -5.31 7.59
N LYS A 271 13.94 -5.40 8.76
CA LYS A 271 12.60 -4.85 9.02
C LYS A 271 12.69 -3.67 9.98
N VAL A 272 12.13 -2.53 9.60
CA VAL A 272 12.02 -1.34 10.45
C VAL A 272 10.54 -1.02 10.60
N LYS A 273 10.04 -1.10 11.84
CA LYS A 273 8.66 -0.75 12.16
C LYS A 273 8.57 0.75 12.41
N ALA A 274 7.65 1.40 11.70
CA ALA A 274 7.26 2.77 11.94
C ALA A 274 5.78 2.92 11.53
N THR A 275 5.07 3.83 12.19
CA THR A 275 3.64 4.06 12.01
C THR A 275 3.38 5.56 11.95
N GLY A 276 2.58 6.02 11.00
CA GLY A 276 2.37 7.45 10.77
C GLY A 276 3.43 8.02 9.83
N ILE A 277 3.00 8.95 8.96
CA ILE A 277 3.85 9.59 7.95
C ILE A 277 5.13 10.18 8.56
N PRO A 278 5.11 10.93 9.68
CA PRO A 278 6.33 11.47 10.28
C PRO A 278 7.36 10.39 10.64
N ALA A 279 6.94 9.33 11.33
CA ALA A 279 7.83 8.26 11.76
C ALA A 279 8.35 7.42 10.58
N LEU A 280 7.50 7.17 9.57
CA LEU A 280 7.90 6.49 8.34
C LEU A 280 8.94 7.32 7.58
N PHE A 281 8.78 8.64 7.52
CA PHE A 281 9.72 9.54 6.86
C PHE A 281 11.06 9.60 7.63
N ASP A 282 11.01 9.73 8.96
CA ASP A 282 12.20 9.74 9.81
C ASP A 282 12.99 8.43 9.68
N ALA A 283 12.30 7.29 9.73
CA ALA A 283 12.90 5.98 9.52
C ALA A 283 13.51 5.87 8.11
N THR A 284 12.85 6.41 7.09
CA THR A 284 13.38 6.43 5.71
C THR A 284 14.70 7.20 5.65
N VAL A 285 14.73 8.41 6.18
CA VAL A 285 15.94 9.24 6.24
C VAL A 285 17.06 8.52 7.00
N GLU A 286 16.77 7.93 8.15
CA GLU A 286 17.76 7.19 8.94
C GLU A 286 18.32 5.99 8.15
N GLN A 287 17.47 5.22 7.47
CA GLN A 287 17.91 4.04 6.72
C GLN A 287 18.66 4.39 5.44
N ILE A 288 18.38 5.54 4.80
CA ILE A 288 19.17 6.05 3.68
C ILE A 288 20.61 6.38 4.12
N GLN A 289 20.79 6.93 5.32
CA GLN A 289 22.13 7.21 5.88
C GLN A 289 22.90 5.92 6.20
N GLN A 290 22.20 4.87 6.64
CA GLN A 290 22.78 3.58 6.99
C GLN A 290 23.01 2.66 5.78
N ALA A 291 22.36 2.95 4.65
CA ALA A 291 22.39 2.09 3.47
C ALA A 291 23.79 2.03 2.83
N GLY A 292 24.31 0.81 2.72
CA GLY A 292 25.57 0.48 2.03
C GLY A 292 25.37 0.13 0.56
N ASP A 293 26.36 -0.54 -0.04
CA ASP A 293 26.29 -0.99 -1.44
C ASP A 293 25.23 -2.08 -1.64
N ASN A 294 24.69 -2.17 -2.86
CA ASN A 294 23.64 -3.13 -3.23
C ASN A 294 22.45 -3.13 -2.24
N THR A 295 21.95 -1.93 -1.92
CA THR A 295 20.85 -1.78 -0.95
C THR A 295 19.60 -1.20 -1.58
N ILE A 296 18.44 -1.80 -1.29
CA ILE A 296 17.12 -1.21 -1.48
C ILE A 296 16.60 -0.75 -0.11
N VAL A 297 16.26 0.53 0.03
CA VAL A 297 15.42 1.03 1.13
C VAL A 297 14.03 1.22 0.57
N PHE A 298 13.05 0.50 1.11
CA PHE A 298 11.69 0.49 0.59
C PHE A 298 10.72 0.87 1.71
N THR A 299 10.06 2.02 1.56
CA THR A 299 9.05 2.53 2.48
C THR A 299 7.68 2.53 1.83
N ASN A 300 6.68 2.05 2.57
CA ASN A 300 5.27 2.28 2.26
C ASN A 300 4.68 3.34 3.22
N PHE A 301 4.20 4.47 2.67
CA PHE A 301 3.52 5.55 3.40
C PHE A 301 2.01 5.30 3.49
N VAL A 302 1.65 4.25 4.23
CA VAL A 302 0.30 3.67 4.24
C VAL A 302 -0.83 4.56 4.81
N ASP A 303 -0.51 5.64 5.49
CA ASP A 303 -1.52 6.54 6.05
C ASP A 303 -2.29 7.29 4.95
N PHE A 304 -1.68 7.51 3.78
CA PHE A 304 -2.36 8.06 2.60
C PHE A 304 -3.64 7.28 2.27
N ASP A 305 -3.51 5.95 2.18
CA ASP A 305 -4.63 5.04 2.00
C ASP A 305 -5.51 4.91 3.27
N SER A 306 -4.91 4.43 4.35
CA SER A 306 -5.67 3.89 5.49
C SER A 306 -6.25 4.96 6.44
N ALA A 307 -5.62 6.14 6.50
CA ALA A 307 -6.08 7.25 7.32
C ALA A 307 -6.91 8.26 6.53
N TYR A 308 -6.69 8.39 5.22
CA TYR A 308 -7.33 9.45 4.42
C TYR A 308 -8.15 8.93 3.24
N GLY A 309 -7.58 8.12 2.34
CA GLY A 309 -8.25 7.59 1.14
C GLY A 309 -9.54 6.84 1.46
N HIS A 310 -9.43 5.72 2.19
CA HIS A 310 -10.59 4.91 2.62
C HIS A 310 -11.59 5.68 3.50
N ARG A 311 -11.13 6.71 4.21
CA ARG A 311 -11.97 7.56 5.06
C ARG A 311 -12.62 8.72 4.32
N ARG A 312 -12.30 8.89 3.03
CA ARG A 312 -12.76 9.99 2.19
C ARG A 312 -12.45 11.37 2.82
N ASP A 313 -11.29 11.46 3.46
CA ASP A 313 -10.81 12.69 4.12
C ASP A 313 -9.86 13.45 3.20
N VAL A 314 -10.44 14.30 2.35
CA VAL A 314 -9.69 15.11 1.38
C VAL A 314 -8.71 16.07 2.05
N ALA A 315 -9.12 16.72 3.14
CA ALA A 315 -8.30 17.73 3.82
C ALA A 315 -7.10 17.08 4.51
N GLY A 316 -7.31 15.94 5.17
CA GLY A 316 -6.24 15.14 5.76
C GLY A 316 -5.25 14.61 4.71
N TYR A 317 -5.75 14.07 3.59
CA TYR A 317 -4.89 13.59 2.50
C TYR A 317 -4.02 14.72 1.95
N ALA A 318 -4.62 15.87 1.67
CA ALA A 318 -3.92 17.02 1.11
C ALA A 318 -2.86 17.59 2.07
N ALA A 319 -3.18 17.69 3.37
CA ALA A 319 -2.21 18.13 4.39
C ALA A 319 -1.03 17.15 4.52
N ALA A 320 -1.31 15.85 4.43
CA ALA A 320 -0.29 14.80 4.46
C ALA A 320 0.65 14.87 3.24
N LEU A 321 0.12 15.15 2.04
CA LEU A 321 0.93 15.33 0.83
C LEU A 321 1.84 16.57 0.95
N GLU A 322 1.31 17.68 1.45
CA GLU A 322 2.09 18.91 1.67
C GLU A 322 3.16 18.73 2.76
N TYR A 323 2.88 17.94 3.79
CA TYR A 323 3.89 17.54 4.79
C TYR A 323 5.01 16.72 4.15
N PHE A 324 4.67 15.69 3.37
CA PHE A 324 5.64 14.84 2.68
C PHE A 324 6.50 15.64 1.71
N ASP A 325 5.87 16.46 0.85
CA ASP A 325 6.56 17.27 -0.16
C ASP A 325 7.57 18.23 0.49
N ARG A 326 7.18 18.91 1.58
CA ARG A 326 8.06 19.84 2.30
C ARG A 326 9.32 19.18 2.84
N ARG A 327 9.25 17.89 3.18
CA ARG A 327 10.39 17.13 3.72
C ARG A 327 11.23 16.43 2.66
N LEU A 328 10.71 16.27 1.45
CA LEU A 328 11.42 15.63 0.34
C LEU A 328 12.86 16.15 0.10
N PRO A 329 13.16 17.46 0.24
CA PRO A 329 14.53 17.96 0.14
C PRO A 329 15.55 17.28 1.08
N GLU A 330 15.12 16.78 2.24
CA GLU A 330 15.99 16.07 3.18
C GLU A 330 16.51 14.74 2.62
N ILE A 331 15.68 14.04 1.84
CA ILE A 331 16.06 12.82 1.13
C ILE A 331 16.98 13.16 -0.03
N LEU A 332 16.59 14.14 -0.86
CA LEU A 332 17.37 14.53 -2.04
C LEU A 332 18.80 14.98 -1.68
N ALA A 333 18.97 15.68 -0.56
CA ALA A 333 20.27 16.14 -0.09
C ALA A 333 21.22 15.03 0.36
N GLN A 334 20.70 13.82 0.65
CA GLN A 334 21.50 12.67 1.09
C GLN A 334 21.91 11.74 -0.05
N MET A 335 21.37 11.98 -1.25
CA MET A 335 21.66 11.15 -2.40
C MET A 335 23.07 11.36 -2.92
N GLN A 336 23.71 10.25 -3.25
CA GLN A 336 25.03 10.16 -3.85
C GLN A 336 24.93 9.99 -5.37
N ALA A 337 26.08 10.07 -6.06
CA ALA A 337 26.16 10.11 -7.52
C ALA A 337 25.56 8.90 -8.23
N ASP A 338 25.57 7.74 -7.59
CA ASP A 338 25.07 6.50 -8.16
C ASP A 338 23.65 6.16 -7.67
N ASP A 339 23.08 6.89 -6.71
CA ASP A 339 21.79 6.53 -6.12
C ASP A 339 20.62 6.73 -7.07
N LEU A 340 19.58 5.93 -6.84
CA LEU A 340 18.31 6.00 -7.54
C LEU A 340 17.18 6.19 -6.52
N LEU A 341 16.40 7.26 -6.68
CA LEU A 341 15.15 7.48 -5.95
C LEU A 341 13.98 7.24 -6.90
N ILE A 342 13.01 6.45 -6.46
CA ILE A 342 11.74 6.20 -7.16
C ILE A 342 10.61 6.56 -6.19
N LEU A 343 9.75 7.50 -6.59
CA LEU A 343 8.50 7.78 -5.91
C LEU A 343 7.35 7.32 -6.79
N THR A 344 6.41 6.62 -6.18
CA THR A 344 5.27 6.02 -6.88
C THR A 344 4.09 5.82 -5.94
N ALA A 345 2.97 5.34 -6.46
CA ALA A 345 1.89 4.71 -5.69
C ALA A 345 1.75 3.24 -6.10
N ASP A 346 0.80 2.52 -5.53
CA ASP A 346 0.46 1.12 -5.85
C ASP A 346 -0.97 0.96 -6.38
N HIS A 347 -1.83 1.97 -6.22
CA HIS A 347 -3.16 2.10 -6.82
C HIS A 347 -3.68 3.54 -6.57
N GLY A 348 -4.95 3.81 -6.89
CA GLY A 348 -5.68 5.00 -6.42
C GLY A 348 -6.55 4.71 -5.19
N CYS A 349 -6.89 5.75 -4.43
CA CYS A 349 -8.02 5.74 -3.50
C CYS A 349 -8.56 7.16 -3.36
N ASP A 350 -9.31 7.58 -4.38
CA ASP A 350 -9.80 8.95 -4.50
C ASP A 350 -10.72 9.30 -3.32
N PRO A 351 -10.35 10.27 -2.45
CA PRO A 351 -11.10 10.58 -1.25
C PRO A 351 -12.44 11.28 -1.54
N THR A 352 -12.76 11.57 -2.80
CA THR A 352 -14.06 12.08 -3.25
C THR A 352 -14.93 11.00 -3.89
N TRP A 353 -14.39 9.80 -4.12
CA TRP A 353 -15.08 8.70 -4.79
C TRP A 353 -16.20 8.13 -3.93
N MET A 354 -17.17 7.51 -4.58
CA MET A 354 -18.25 6.81 -3.88
C MET A 354 -17.74 5.55 -3.15
N GLY A 355 -18.48 5.14 -2.12
CA GLY A 355 -18.09 4.00 -1.29
C GLY A 355 -16.79 4.27 -0.51
N THR A 356 -16.07 3.20 -0.18
CA THR A 356 -14.84 3.26 0.62
C THR A 356 -13.75 2.36 0.06
N ASP A 357 -13.86 1.89 -1.17
CA ASP A 357 -12.89 1.01 -1.83
C ASP A 357 -11.79 1.83 -2.54
N HIS A 358 -10.71 1.16 -2.94
CA HIS A 358 -9.69 1.71 -3.84
C HIS A 358 -10.28 2.09 -5.20
N THR A 359 -9.53 2.87 -5.97
CA THR A 359 -9.87 3.28 -7.34
C THR A 359 -8.81 2.79 -8.32
N ARG A 360 -9.25 2.24 -9.45
CA ARG A 360 -8.37 1.77 -10.53
C ARG A 360 -7.80 2.96 -11.32
N GLU A 361 -6.63 3.42 -10.92
CA GLU A 361 -5.95 4.60 -11.46
C GLU A 361 -4.54 4.29 -11.95
N HIS A 362 -4.01 5.16 -12.81
CA HIS A 362 -2.57 5.22 -13.04
C HIS A 362 -1.84 5.64 -11.77
N ILE A 363 -0.63 5.12 -11.57
CA ILE A 363 0.29 5.58 -10.53
C ILE A 363 1.33 6.52 -11.14
N PRO A 364 1.81 7.54 -10.40
CA PRO A 364 2.93 8.35 -10.86
C PRO A 364 4.22 7.52 -10.81
N VAL A 365 5.10 7.67 -11.80
CA VAL A 365 6.45 7.09 -11.77
C VAL A 365 7.45 8.24 -11.82
N LEU A 366 7.96 8.67 -10.66
CA LEU A 366 8.91 9.77 -10.55
C LEU A 366 10.28 9.21 -10.16
N VAL A 367 11.29 9.52 -10.96
CA VAL A 367 12.62 8.94 -10.82
C VAL A 367 13.66 10.05 -10.76
N PHE A 368 14.55 9.97 -9.78
CA PHE A 368 15.60 10.96 -9.57
C PHE A 368 16.93 10.30 -9.22
N GLY A 369 18.01 10.94 -9.65
CA GLY A 369 19.39 10.54 -9.38
C GLY A 369 20.33 11.32 -10.27
N GLN A 370 21.60 11.46 -9.89
CA GLN A 370 22.55 12.29 -10.67
C GLN A 370 22.79 11.75 -12.10
N LYS A 371 22.56 10.46 -12.31
CA LYS A 371 22.70 9.79 -13.61
C LYS A 371 21.37 9.58 -14.34
N VAL A 372 20.25 10.01 -13.76
CA VAL A 372 18.93 9.92 -14.38
C VAL A 372 18.73 11.16 -15.23
N ALA A 373 18.43 10.97 -16.52
CA ALA A 373 18.13 12.08 -17.41
C ALA A 373 16.72 12.63 -17.10
N PRO A 374 16.56 13.93 -16.82
CA PRO A 374 15.23 14.51 -16.61
C PRO A 374 14.38 14.47 -17.89
N GLY A 375 13.08 14.23 -17.76
CA GLY A 375 12.15 14.19 -18.90
C GLY A 375 11.05 13.15 -18.78
N THR A 376 10.23 13.05 -19.82
CA THR A 376 9.11 12.11 -19.85
C THR A 376 9.59 10.66 -20.06
N LEU A 377 9.00 9.75 -19.29
CA LEU A 377 9.04 8.30 -19.43
C LEU A 377 7.80 7.79 -20.19
N GLY A 378 6.84 8.68 -20.46
CA GLY A 378 5.53 8.39 -21.05
C GLY A 378 4.66 7.45 -20.20
N LEU A 379 3.68 6.84 -20.87
CA LEU A 379 2.89 5.75 -20.32
C LEU A 379 3.77 4.51 -20.15
N ARG A 380 3.73 3.93 -18.95
CA ARG A 380 4.25 2.59 -18.66
C ARG A 380 3.07 1.61 -18.66
N GLU A 381 3.16 0.57 -19.47
CA GLU A 381 2.06 -0.40 -19.66
C GLU A 381 1.88 -1.35 -18.46
N THR A 382 2.80 -1.30 -17.49
CA THR A 382 2.80 -2.12 -16.28
C THR A 382 3.64 -1.44 -15.20
N PHE A 383 3.31 -1.64 -13.92
CA PHE A 383 4.16 -1.21 -12.81
C PHE A 383 5.49 -1.99 -12.77
N ALA A 384 5.54 -3.18 -13.41
CA ALA A 384 6.71 -4.04 -13.50
C ALA A 384 7.90 -3.39 -14.23
N ASP A 385 7.65 -2.32 -14.97
CA ASP A 385 8.70 -1.48 -15.54
C ASP A 385 9.64 -0.91 -14.45
N ILE A 386 9.12 -0.65 -13.25
CA ILE A 386 9.91 -0.22 -12.09
C ILE A 386 10.88 -1.34 -11.67
N GLY A 387 10.34 -2.53 -11.41
CA GLY A 387 11.14 -3.70 -11.03
C GLY A 387 12.19 -4.09 -12.07
N GLN A 388 11.83 -4.06 -13.35
CA GLN A 388 12.75 -4.33 -14.45
C GLN A 388 13.87 -3.27 -14.56
N SER A 389 13.54 -2.00 -14.30
CA SER A 389 14.53 -0.93 -14.28
C SER A 389 15.49 -1.05 -13.09
N ILE A 390 14.98 -1.42 -11.91
CA ILE A 390 15.82 -1.72 -10.73
C ILE A 390 16.73 -2.92 -10.99
N ALA A 391 16.21 -3.99 -11.63
CA ALA A 391 17.02 -5.15 -12.01
C ALA A 391 18.16 -4.75 -12.95
N HIS A 392 17.88 -3.91 -13.96
CA HIS A 392 18.92 -3.37 -14.85
C HIS A 392 19.94 -2.52 -14.08
N TYR A 393 19.48 -1.62 -13.22
CA TYR A 393 20.32 -0.73 -12.42
C TYR A 393 21.34 -1.51 -11.57
N PHE A 394 20.93 -2.58 -10.87
CA PHE A 394 21.84 -3.43 -10.09
C PHE A 394 22.62 -4.45 -10.93
N GLY A 395 22.26 -4.65 -12.19
CA GLY A 395 22.83 -5.69 -13.05
C GLY A 395 22.46 -7.09 -12.58
N LEU A 396 21.18 -7.28 -12.25
CA LEU A 396 20.55 -8.57 -11.92
C LEU A 396 20.07 -9.27 -13.20
N SER A 397 19.65 -10.53 -13.07
CA SER A 397 18.88 -11.20 -14.11
C SER A 397 17.59 -10.44 -14.43
N ALA A 398 17.19 -10.45 -15.71
CA ALA A 398 15.98 -9.76 -16.16
C ALA A 398 14.72 -10.30 -15.45
N MET A 399 13.75 -9.44 -15.21
CA MET A 399 12.42 -9.83 -14.75
C MET A 399 11.64 -10.42 -15.93
N ASP A 400 10.64 -11.25 -15.63
CA ASP A 400 9.78 -11.82 -16.68
C ASP A 400 8.83 -10.78 -17.28
N TYR A 401 8.55 -9.71 -16.53
CA TYR A 401 7.68 -8.61 -16.91
C TYR A 401 8.38 -7.26 -16.79
N GLY A 402 7.89 -6.31 -17.58
CA GLY A 402 8.35 -4.93 -17.61
C GLY A 402 9.44 -4.66 -18.64
N LYS A 403 9.69 -3.37 -18.87
CA LYS A 403 10.67 -2.80 -19.79
C LYS A 403 11.50 -1.77 -19.03
N ASN A 404 12.83 -1.88 -19.12
CA ASN A 404 13.74 -0.89 -18.52
C ASN A 404 13.48 0.52 -19.09
N PHE A 405 13.53 1.53 -18.23
CA PHE A 405 13.44 2.94 -18.60
C PHE A 405 14.63 3.80 -18.12
N LEU A 406 15.63 3.19 -17.48
CA LEU A 406 16.88 3.84 -17.04
C LEU A 406 17.98 3.79 -18.10
#